data_AF-A0A5K7YIC1-F1
#
_entry.id   AF-A0A5K7YIC1-F1
#
_cell.length_a   1.000
_cell.length_b   1.000
_cell.length_c   1.000
_cell.angle_alpha   90.00
_cell.angle_beta   90.00
_cell.angle_gamma   90.00
#
_symmetry.space_group_name_H-M   'P 1'
#
loop_
_entity.id
_entity.type
_entity.pdbx_description
1 polymer ?
#
loop_
_entity_poly.entity_id
_entity_poly.type
_entity_poly.pdbx_seq_one_letter_code
_entity_poly.pdbx_strand_id
1 'polypeptide(L)'
;MIAKIEVPKNLAGSFKRVSRRIPVGLRKDEELIKTIVAYLQLGGEKLARQAVEAAKQSLELEVAQRKKKAREEALIRAAEARLAAADAESDESEEDFDDDENTDDDV
;
A
#
# COMPACT_ATOMS: atom_id res chain seq x y z
N MET A 1 4.72 23.76 -7.96
CA MET A 1 5.68 24.83 -8.33
C MET A 1 7.02 24.41 -7.76
N ILE A 2 8.02 24.13 -8.60
CA ILE A 2 9.37 23.71 -8.19
C ILE A 2 10.06 24.95 -7.60
N ALA A 3 10.01 25.12 -6.29
CA ALA A 3 10.66 26.24 -5.64
C ALA A 3 12.19 26.02 -5.68
N LYS A 4 12.86 26.65 -6.65
CA LYS A 4 14.25 27.13 -6.61
C LYS A 4 15.28 26.20 -5.92
N ILE A 5 15.41 24.95 -6.34
CA ILE A 5 16.63 24.20 -6.04
C ILE A 5 17.63 24.54 -7.14
N GLU A 6 18.49 25.52 -6.88
CA GLU A 6 19.59 25.86 -7.79
C GLU A 6 20.65 24.76 -7.72
N VAL A 7 20.64 23.88 -8.73
CA VAL A 7 21.75 22.94 -8.94
C VAL A 7 22.91 23.74 -9.53
N PRO A 8 24.08 23.78 -8.86
CA PRO A 8 25.25 24.46 -9.40
C PRO A 8 25.60 23.94 -10.80
N LYS A 9 25.90 24.85 -11.75
CA LYS A 9 26.12 24.51 -13.17
C LYS A 9 27.25 23.47 -13.37
N ASN A 10 28.28 23.52 -12.53
CA ASN A 10 29.38 22.55 -12.48
C ASN A 10 28.93 21.14 -12.06
N LEU A 11 27.83 21.01 -11.31
CA LEU A 11 27.28 19.74 -10.84
C LEU A 11 26.11 19.24 -11.68
N ALA A 12 25.60 20.04 -12.61
CA ALA A 12 24.43 19.71 -13.44
C ALA A 12 24.60 18.40 -14.23
N GLY A 13 25.81 18.12 -14.73
CA GLY A 13 26.10 16.86 -15.43
C GLY A 13 25.97 15.63 -14.52
N SER A 14 26.55 15.70 -13.32
CA SER A 14 26.47 14.64 -12.31
C SER A 14 25.04 14.47 -11.79
N PHE A 15 24.35 15.58 -11.53
CA PHE A 15 22.94 15.58 -11.14
C PHE A 15 22.05 14.93 -12.21
N LYS A 16 22.27 15.22 -13.50
CA LYS A 16 21.53 14.58 -14.61
C LYS A 16 21.76 13.06 -14.66
N ARG A 17 22.95 12.58 -14.33
CA ARG A 17 23.25 11.13 -14.27
C ARG A 17 22.56 10.46 -13.09
N VAL A 18 22.59 11.09 -11.91
CA VAL A 18 21.97 10.56 -10.69
C VAL A 18 20.45 10.60 -10.76
N SER A 19 19.87 11.72 -11.23
CA SER A 19 18.42 11.90 -11.35
C SER A 19 17.74 10.89 -12.27
N ARG A 20 18.44 10.39 -13.31
CA ARG A 20 17.93 9.31 -14.18
C ARG A 20 17.65 8.02 -13.42
N ARG A 21 18.34 7.78 -12.30
CA ARG A 21 18.18 6.58 -11.46
C ARG A 21 17.05 6.72 -10.43
N ILE A 22 16.53 7.94 -10.22
CA ILE A 22 15.45 8.18 -9.26
C ILE A 22 14.16 7.54 -9.79
N PRO A 23 13.50 6.68 -8.99
CA PRO A 23 12.18 6.13 -9.30
C PRO A 23 11.17 7.23 -9.61
N VAL A 24 10.26 6.99 -10.56
CA VAL A 24 9.30 8.02 -11.03
C VAL A 24 8.48 8.61 -9.87
N GLY A 25 8.10 7.80 -8.89
CA GLY A 25 7.36 8.23 -7.70
C GLY A 25 8.12 9.21 -6.80
N LEU A 26 9.46 9.16 -6.81
CA LEU A 26 10.32 9.99 -5.97
C LEU A 26 10.91 11.20 -6.71
N ARG A 27 10.65 11.35 -8.02
CA ARG A 27 11.14 12.51 -8.79
C ARG A 27 10.49 13.83 -8.41
N LYS A 28 9.35 13.77 -7.72
CA LYS A 28 8.63 14.95 -7.20
C LYS A 28 9.01 15.26 -5.76
N ASP A 29 9.80 14.40 -5.12
CA ASP A 29 10.24 14.58 -3.75
C ASP A 29 11.33 15.64 -3.69
N GLU A 30 10.97 16.82 -3.17
CA GLU A 30 11.88 17.95 -3.05
C GLU A 30 12.98 17.71 -2.01
N GLU A 31 12.71 16.93 -0.95
CA GLU A 31 13.70 16.62 0.09
C GLU A 31 14.77 15.67 -0.46
N LEU A 32 14.35 14.67 -1.24
CA LEU A 32 15.29 13.80 -1.94
C LEU A 32 16.18 14.59 -2.90
N ILE A 33 15.60 15.50 -3.68
CA ILE A 33 16.37 16.34 -4.61
C ILE A 33 17.36 17.24 -3.85
N LYS A 34 16.94 17.88 -2.75
CA LYS A 34 17.84 18.69 -1.89
C LYS A 34 19.00 17.85 -1.34
N THR A 35 18.70 16.65 -0.85
CA THR A 35 19.71 15.72 -0.32
C THR A 35 20.72 15.32 -1.41
N ILE A 36 20.24 15.01 -2.62
CA ILE A 36 21.11 14.68 -3.76
C ILE A 36 22.04 15.84 -4.11
N VAL A 37 21.51 17.07 -4.14
CA VAL A 37 22.33 18.26 -4.45
C VAL A 37 23.38 18.51 -3.36
N ALA A 38 22.99 18.42 -2.09
CA ALA A 38 23.91 18.55 -0.96
C ALA A 38 25.02 17.49 -1.00
N TYR A 39 24.67 16.25 -1.33
CA TYR A 39 25.64 15.16 -1.45
C TYR A 39 26.56 15.30 -2.66
N LEU A 40 26.06 15.83 -3.77
CA LEU A 40 26.92 16.20 -4.89
C LEU A 40 27.93 17.30 -4.53
N GLN A 41 27.54 18.25 -3.67
CA GLN A 41 28.42 19.31 -3.19
C GLN A 41 29.46 18.79 -2.18
N LEU A 42 29.07 17.89 -1.27
CA LEU A 42 29.93 17.41 -0.17
C LEU A 42 30.83 16.23 -0.54
N GLY A 43 30.29 15.24 -1.25
CA GLY A 43 30.94 13.93 -1.46
C GLY A 43 30.93 13.46 -2.92
N GLY A 44 30.48 14.29 -3.84
CA GLY A 44 30.41 13.99 -5.27
C GLY A 44 29.36 12.92 -5.62
N GLU A 45 29.57 12.25 -6.74
CA GLU A 45 28.52 11.41 -7.35
C GLU A 45 28.23 10.11 -6.59
N LYS A 46 29.21 9.55 -5.85
CA LYS A 46 29.03 8.28 -5.13
C LYS A 46 27.99 8.39 -4.01
N LEU A 47 28.09 9.46 -3.21
CA LEU A 47 27.21 9.70 -2.06
C LEU A 47 25.78 10.01 -2.54
N ALA A 48 25.67 10.81 -3.60
CA ALA A 48 24.40 11.08 -4.26
C ALA A 48 23.73 9.81 -4.83
N ARG A 49 24.51 8.87 -5.37
CA ARG A 49 23.98 7.56 -5.81
C ARG A 49 23.49 6.71 -4.64
N GLN A 50 24.23 6.67 -3.54
CA GLN A 50 23.82 5.92 -2.34
C GLN A 50 22.50 6.44 -1.77
N ALA A 51 22.29 7.76 -1.76
CA ALA A 51 21.01 8.34 -1.36
C ALA A 51 19.84 7.88 -2.23
N VAL A 52 20.05 7.79 -3.55
CA VAL A 52 19.01 7.30 -4.48
C VAL A 52 18.71 5.82 -4.24
N GLU A 53 19.74 4.99 -4.02
CA GLU A 53 19.53 3.56 -3.71
C GLU A 53 18.80 3.37 -2.37
N ALA A 54 19.16 4.15 -1.34
CA ALA A 54 18.47 4.12 -0.05
C ALA A 54 16.98 4.53 -0.20
N ALA A 55 16.71 5.62 -0.93
CA ALA A 55 15.34 6.07 -1.17
C ALA A 55 14.51 5.03 -1.96
N LYS A 56 15.14 4.33 -2.90
CA LYS A 56 14.50 3.22 -3.63
C LYS A 56 14.14 2.07 -2.70
N GLN A 57 15.05 1.65 -1.82
CA GLN A 57 14.79 0.59 -0.84
C GLN A 57 13.66 0.97 0.11
N SER A 58 13.63 2.22 0.60
CA SER A 58 12.56 2.72 1.45
C SER A 58 11.19 2.66 0.75
N LEU A 59 11.13 3.07 -0.52
CA LEU A 59 9.88 2.99 -1.31
C LEU A 59 9.42 1.54 -1.51
N GLU A 60 10.33 0.61 -1.78
CA GLU A 60 10.01 -0.80 -1.93
C GLU A 60 9.45 -1.41 -0.63
N LEU A 61 10.04 -1.04 0.52
CA LEU A 61 9.55 -1.46 1.84
C LEU A 61 8.16 -0.89 2.12
N GLU A 62 7.92 0.38 1.82
CA GLU A 62 6.61 1.01 2.02
C GLU A 62 5.53 0.34 1.16
N VAL A 63 5.83 0.08 -0.12
CA VAL A 63 4.92 -0.65 -1.02
C VAL A 63 4.66 -2.06 -0.51
N ALA A 64 5.68 -2.76 -0.01
CA ALA A 64 5.52 -4.08 0.57
C ALA A 64 4.63 -4.07 1.82
N GLN A 65 4.81 -3.08 2.70
CA GLN A 65 3.96 -2.90 3.89
C GLN A 65 2.51 -2.61 3.51
N ARG A 66 2.27 -1.69 2.56
CA ARG A 66 0.92 -1.39 2.07
C ARG A 66 0.25 -2.62 1.46
N LYS A 67 0.99 -3.44 0.71
CA LYS A 67 0.46 -4.71 0.18
C LYS A 67 0.12 -5.72 1.26
N LYS A 68 0.92 -5.82 2.32
CA LYS A 68 0.60 -6.69 3.47
C LYS A 68 -0.66 -6.25 4.17
N LYS A 69 -0.76 -4.95 4.49
CA LYS A 69 -1.96 -4.38 5.13
C LYS A 69 -3.22 -4.59 4.30
N ALA A 70 -3.17 -4.36 2.99
CA ALA A 70 -4.31 -4.60 2.10
C ALA A 70 -4.72 -6.09 2.04
N ARG A 71 -3.77 -7.01 2.15
CA ARG A 71 -4.06 -8.45 2.23
C ARG A 71 -4.71 -8.83 3.56
N GLU A 72 -4.21 -8.28 4.67
CA GLU A 72 -4.78 -8.52 6.00
C GLU A 72 -6.22 -7.98 6.09
N GLU A 73 -6.47 -6.75 5.61
CA GLU A 73 -7.82 -6.17 5.57
C GLU A 73 -8.77 -6.98 4.67
N ALA A 74 -8.29 -7.49 3.53
CA ALA A 74 -9.09 -8.35 2.66
C ALA A 74 -9.45 -9.70 3.32
N LEU A 75 -8.52 -10.28 4.07
CA LEU A 75 -8.76 -11.51 4.82
C LEU A 75 -9.77 -11.30 5.96
N ILE A 76 -9.65 -10.20 6.70
CA ILE A 76 -10.60 -9.85 7.77
C ILE A 76 -12.00 -9.64 7.19
N ARG A 77 -12.14 -8.85 6.11
CA ARG A 77 -13.43 -8.64 5.44
C ARG A 77 -14.04 -9.94 4.90
N ALA A 78 -13.22 -10.86 4.37
CA ALA A 78 -13.69 -12.16 3.91
C ALA A 78 -14.14 -13.07 5.08
N ALA A 79 -13.46 -12.99 6.21
CA ALA A 79 -13.84 -13.71 7.43
C ALA A 79 -15.14 -13.16 8.03
N GLU A 80 -15.28 -11.82 8.12
CA GLU A 80 -16.51 -11.15 8.58
C GLU A 80 -17.70 -11.47 7.67
N ALA A 81 -17.50 -11.45 6.34
CA ALA A 81 -18.56 -11.82 5.40
C ALA A 81 -19.01 -13.29 5.55
N ARG A 82 -18.07 -14.20 5.84
CA ARG A 82 -18.41 -15.60 6.14
C ARG A 82 -19.15 -15.77 7.45
N LEU A 83 -18.76 -15.02 8.48
CA LEU A 83 -19.44 -15.08 9.78
C LEU A 83 -20.86 -14.51 9.66
N ALA A 84 -21.03 -13.39 8.97
CA ALA A 84 -22.36 -12.81 8.71
C ALA A 84 -23.25 -13.72 7.85
N ALA A 85 -22.69 -14.43 6.88
CA ALA A 85 -23.43 -15.42 6.10
C ALA A 85 -23.85 -16.63 6.95
N ALA A 86 -22.99 -17.11 7.85
CA ALA A 86 -23.29 -18.22 8.75
C ALA A 86 -24.32 -17.84 9.84
N ASP A 87 -24.32 -16.58 10.29
CA ASP A 87 -25.31 -16.05 11.26
C ASP A 87 -26.69 -15.86 10.59
N ALA A 88 -26.71 -15.46 9.31
CA ALA A 88 -27.95 -15.36 8.53
C ALA A 88 -28.54 -16.72 8.15
N GLU A 89 -27.72 -17.78 8.03
CA GLU A 89 -28.18 -19.15 7.74
C GLU A 89 -28.69 -19.87 9.00
N SER A 90 -28.46 -19.31 10.20
CA SER A 90 -28.90 -19.88 11.48
C SER A 90 -30.26 -19.33 11.98
N ASP A 91 -30.91 -18.44 11.21
CA ASP A 91 -32.19 -17.78 11.55
C ASP A 91 -33.34 -18.13 10.56
N GLU A 92 -33.21 -19.22 9.78
CA GLU A 92 -34.25 -19.75 8.88
C GLU A 92 -34.53 -21.25 9.10
N SER A 93 -34.58 -21.67 10.36
CA SER A 93 -35.20 -22.96 10.73
C SER A 93 -36.21 -22.77 11.86
N GLU A 94 -37.23 -21.93 11.61
CA GLU A 94 -38.54 -22.17 12.20
C GLU A 94 -39.18 -23.29 11.38
N GLU A 95 -39.03 -24.53 11.86
CA GLU A 95 -39.82 -25.66 11.42
C GLU A 95 -41.30 -25.31 11.65
N ASP A 96 -42.00 -24.98 10.56
CA ASP A 96 -43.45 -24.93 10.48
C ASP A 96 -43.97 -26.34 10.81
N PHE A 97 -44.24 -26.57 12.10
CA PHE A 97 -44.98 -27.74 12.55
C PHE A 97 -46.42 -27.53 12.07
N ASP A 98 -46.70 -28.00 10.86
CA ASP A 98 -48.05 -28.24 10.36
C ASP A 98 -48.72 -29.25 11.32
N ASP A 99 -49.42 -28.69 12.31
CA ASP A 99 -50.41 -29.38 13.14
C ASP A 99 -51.64 -29.67 12.26
N ASP A 100 -51.48 -30.65 11.35
CA ASP A 100 -52.57 -31.14 10.50
C ASP A 100 -53.42 -32.13 11.31
N GLU A 101 -54.42 -31.57 12.00
CA GLU A 101 -55.55 -32.30 12.57
C GLU A 101 -56.14 -33.26 11.52
N ASN A 102 -56.05 -34.57 11.76
CA ASN A 102 -56.82 -35.57 11.01
C ASN A 102 -57.52 -36.55 11.98
N THR A 103 -58.68 -36.08 12.43
CA THR A 103 -60.02 -36.71 12.45
C THR A 103 -60.19 -38.22 12.71
N ASP A 104 -61.04 -38.51 13.71
CA ASP A 104 -61.96 -39.66 13.97
C ASP A 104 -61.58 -41.09 13.56
N ASP A 105 -61.77 -42.06 14.47
CA ASP A 105 -62.88 -43.04 14.36
C ASP A 105 -63.02 -43.92 15.62
N ASP A 106 -64.27 -44.30 15.90
CA ASP A 106 -64.79 -45.14 17.00
C ASP A 106 -64.13 -46.53 17.18
N VAL A 107 -64.11 -47.05 18.43
CA VAL A 107 -64.62 -48.38 18.90
C VAL A 107 -64.38 -48.57 20.41
#